data_AF-A0A523XG37-F1
#
_entry.id   AF-A0A523XG37-F1
#
_cell.length_a   1.000
_cell.length_b   1.000
_cell.length_c   1.000
_cell.angle_alpha   90.00
_cell.angle_beta   90.00
_cell.angle_gamma   90.00
#
_symmetry.space_group_name_H-M   'P 1'
#
loop_
_entity.id
_entity.type
_entity.pdbx_description
1 polymer ?
#
loop_
_entity_poly.entity_id
_entity_poly.type
_entity_poly.pdbx_seq_one_letter_code
_entity_poly.pdbx_strand_id
1 'polypeptide(L)'
;MSGERNVMVGNLVRYGGLMVGVFLLAFLMTGKGSVKAPESNQYESMVQERQQRGKAIAGYISKYAIDPMLAGADERDMVLGAMVSAAKAKNKDVLYATITTKKGLIVADTDKGAIGKTYSLPEGAKPLGVKTELAQTLKSAKLGDYYDVAAGIMLGETKIGEVHVGLKAGEEPPPAAAPSVSKKWILIAFVLGVVGVFAISMFSHGATAPASGVSVVNASTIEELKGEEETLMKRVADAKRDEESRREKLEALKRELGDITTQVQARQNELAQMGTISTTGVGEGLDALRKEAKNL
;
A
#
# COMPACT_ATOMS: atom_id res chain seq x y z
N MET A 1 7.04 11.23 -78.00
CA MET A 1 6.94 10.51 -76.71
C MET A 1 7.74 11.25 -75.60
N SER A 2 7.33 12.47 -75.21
CA SER A 2 8.07 13.28 -74.21
C SER A 2 7.15 14.03 -73.22
N GLY A 3 5.85 13.72 -73.18
CA GLY A 3 4.88 14.47 -72.36
C GLY A 3 4.56 13.86 -70.99
N GLU A 4 4.55 12.53 -70.87
CA GLU A 4 3.94 11.88 -69.68
C GLU A 4 4.92 11.60 -68.53
N ARG A 5 6.23 11.53 -68.79
CA ARG A 5 7.22 11.29 -67.72
C ARG A 5 7.43 12.51 -66.80
N ASN A 6 7.11 13.73 -67.24
CA ASN A 6 7.31 14.94 -66.45
C ASN A 6 6.20 15.21 -65.43
N VAL A 7 4.99 14.66 -65.62
CA VAL A 7 3.85 14.89 -64.70
C VAL A 7 3.95 13.99 -63.46
N MET A 8 4.46 12.76 -63.61
CA MET A 8 4.64 11.82 -62.48
C MET A 8 5.74 12.26 -61.50
N VAL A 9 6.84 12.84 -61.98
CA VAL A 9 7.94 13.31 -61.12
C VAL A 9 7.53 14.57 -60.33
N GLY A 10 6.73 15.45 -60.94
CA GLY A 10 6.26 16.69 -60.29
C GLY A 10 5.33 16.45 -59.09
N ASN A 11 4.47 15.43 -59.15
CA ASN A 11 3.57 15.10 -58.05
C ASN A 11 4.29 14.33 -56.92
N LEU A 12 5.22 13.44 -57.23
CA LEU A 12 5.98 12.71 -56.22
C LEU A 12 6.87 13.64 -55.37
N VAL A 13 7.47 14.66 -56.00
CA VAL A 13 8.27 15.69 -55.31
C VAL A 13 7.37 16.64 -54.48
N ARG A 14 6.16 16.97 -54.97
CA ARG A 14 5.21 17.83 -54.25
C ARG A 14 4.64 17.17 -52.99
N TYR A 15 4.26 15.89 -53.05
CA TYR A 15 3.72 15.18 -51.87
C TYR A 15 4.82 14.72 -50.91
N GLY A 16 6.01 14.37 -51.42
CA GLY A 16 7.18 14.05 -50.60
C GLY A 16 7.68 15.25 -49.79
N GLY A 17 7.75 16.44 -50.40
CA GLY A 17 8.15 17.66 -49.70
C GLY A 17 7.16 18.10 -48.62
N LEU A 18 5.86 17.91 -48.86
CA LEU A 18 4.80 18.32 -47.93
C LEU A 18 4.75 17.40 -46.70
N MET A 19 4.95 16.09 -46.88
CA MET A 19 5.03 15.12 -45.77
C MET A 19 6.29 15.32 -44.90
N VAL A 20 7.45 15.58 -45.52
CA VAL A 20 8.69 15.89 -44.78
C VAL A 20 8.55 17.22 -44.03
N GLY A 21 7.86 18.21 -44.61
CA GLY A 21 7.56 19.48 -43.97
C GLY A 21 6.66 19.35 -42.73
N VAL A 22 5.57 18.57 -42.82
CA VAL A 22 4.67 18.31 -41.68
C VAL A 22 5.38 17.51 -40.58
N PHE A 23 6.25 16.56 -40.94
CA PHE A 23 7.05 15.81 -39.98
C PHE A 23 8.13 16.64 -39.30
N LEU A 24 8.82 17.52 -40.02
CA LEU A 24 9.76 18.48 -39.42
C LEU A 24 9.05 19.46 -38.49
N LEU A 25 7.81 19.85 -38.81
CA LEU A 25 6.99 20.69 -37.95
C LEU A 25 6.57 19.94 -36.66
N ALA A 26 6.17 18.67 -36.77
CA ALA A 26 5.86 17.82 -35.62
C ALA A 26 7.10 17.53 -34.75
N PHE A 27 8.28 17.38 -35.37
CA PHE A 27 9.57 17.22 -34.70
C PHE A 27 10.02 18.51 -33.98
N LEU A 28 9.80 19.68 -34.60
CA LEU A 28 10.05 20.97 -33.96
C LEU A 28 9.06 21.25 -32.82
N MET A 29 7.80 20.81 -32.93
CA MET A 29 6.81 20.93 -31.85
C MET A 29 7.05 19.97 -30.68
N THR A 30 7.72 18.83 -30.91
CA THR A 30 8.15 17.92 -29.84
C THR A 30 9.49 18.31 -29.20
N GLY A 31 10.25 19.23 -29.82
CA GLY A 31 11.59 19.65 -29.40
C GLY A 31 11.71 20.53 -28.14
N LYS A 32 10.62 20.80 -27.40
CA LYS A 32 10.66 21.55 -26.13
C LYS A 32 9.85 20.96 -24.98
N GLY A 33 9.24 19.78 -25.18
CA GLY A 33 8.53 19.08 -24.12
C GLY A 33 9.36 17.94 -23.59
N SER A 34 9.99 18.11 -22.43
CA SER A 34 10.40 16.96 -21.62
C SER A 34 9.15 16.14 -21.33
N VAL A 35 8.96 15.03 -22.03
CA VAL A 35 7.91 14.05 -21.71
C VAL A 35 8.28 13.45 -20.36
N LYS A 36 7.65 13.96 -19.29
CA LYS A 36 7.75 13.37 -17.96
C LYS A 36 7.22 11.94 -18.04
N ALA A 37 8.09 10.95 -17.84
CA ALA A 37 7.67 9.58 -17.58
C ALA A 37 6.81 9.56 -16.29
N PRO A 38 5.77 8.72 -16.21
CA PRO A 38 4.88 8.66 -15.06
C PRO A 38 5.53 7.84 -13.92
N GLU A 39 6.42 8.47 -13.14
CA GLU A 39 6.95 7.89 -11.88
C GLU A 39 6.13 8.28 -10.63
N SER A 40 5.06 9.07 -10.78
CA SER A 40 4.21 9.51 -9.66
C SER A 40 3.48 8.37 -8.94
N ASN A 41 3.25 7.24 -9.60
CA ASN A 41 2.39 6.19 -9.06
C ASN A 41 3.03 5.40 -7.89
N GLN A 42 4.36 5.22 -7.89
CA GLN A 42 5.02 4.44 -6.84
C GLN A 42 5.09 5.21 -5.52
N TYR A 43 5.46 6.50 -5.55
CA TYR A 43 5.49 7.33 -4.35
C TYR A 43 4.09 7.51 -3.74
N GLU A 44 3.07 7.80 -4.57
CA GLU A 44 1.69 7.89 -4.11
C GLU A 44 1.19 6.58 -3.50
N SER A 45 1.55 5.43 -4.11
CA SER A 45 1.19 4.12 -3.56
C SER A 45 1.85 3.85 -2.19
N MET A 46 3.12 4.24 -2.00
CA MET A 46 3.81 4.09 -0.72
C MET A 46 3.24 5.01 0.36
N VAL A 47 2.82 6.22 -0.01
CA VAL A 47 2.15 7.16 0.91
C VAL A 47 0.79 6.60 1.33
N GLN A 48 0.00 6.09 0.38
CA GLN A 48 -1.28 5.46 0.66
C GLN A 48 -1.13 4.22 1.55
N GLU A 49 -0.15 3.36 1.28
CA GLU A 49 0.13 2.17 2.09
C GLU A 49 0.44 2.53 3.54
N ARG A 50 1.28 3.56 3.77
CA ARG A 50 1.60 4.04 5.13
C ARG A 50 0.37 4.60 5.84
N GLN A 51 -0.46 5.38 5.15
CA GLN A 51 -1.69 5.89 5.72
C GLN A 51 -2.65 4.74 6.06
N GLN A 52 -2.82 3.75 5.18
CA GLN A 52 -3.65 2.58 5.44
C GLN A 52 -3.16 1.76 6.63
N ARG A 53 -1.83 1.59 6.78
CA ARG A 53 -1.25 0.97 7.97
C ARG A 53 -1.53 1.77 9.24
N GLY A 54 -1.35 3.09 9.19
CA GLY A 54 -1.67 3.96 10.33
C GLY A 54 -3.12 3.82 10.76
N LYS A 55 -4.05 3.79 9.80
CA LYS A 55 -5.48 3.55 10.03
C LYS A 55 -5.75 2.17 10.62
N ALA A 56 -5.09 1.13 10.12
CA ALA A 56 -5.22 -0.21 10.66
C ALA A 56 -4.74 -0.29 12.12
N ILE A 57 -3.63 0.35 12.46
CA ILE A 57 -3.10 0.40 13.83
C ILE A 57 -4.04 1.20 14.74
N ALA A 58 -4.39 2.42 14.35
CA ALA A 58 -5.27 3.28 15.15
C ALA A 58 -6.66 2.65 15.33
N GLY A 59 -7.23 2.06 14.28
CA GLY A 59 -8.51 1.36 14.30
C GLY A 59 -8.48 0.05 15.09
N TYR A 60 -7.37 -0.68 15.10
CA TYR A 60 -7.20 -1.83 15.99
C TYR A 60 -7.22 -1.37 17.44
N ILE A 61 -6.36 -0.41 17.80
CA ILE A 61 -6.29 0.10 19.17
C ILE A 61 -7.64 0.67 19.60
N SER A 62 -8.32 1.44 18.75
CA SER A 62 -9.59 2.08 19.13
C SER A 62 -10.71 1.07 19.41
N LYS A 63 -10.75 -0.05 18.67
CA LYS A 63 -11.72 -1.13 18.88
C LYS A 63 -11.45 -1.91 20.16
N TYR A 64 -10.19 -2.25 20.43
CA TYR A 64 -9.83 -3.05 21.62
C TYR A 64 -9.68 -2.20 22.88
N ALA A 65 -9.60 -0.87 22.76
CA ALA A 65 -9.54 0.03 23.91
C ALA A 65 -10.90 0.20 24.62
N ILE A 66 -12.02 -0.29 24.07
CA ILE A 66 -13.35 -0.09 24.66
C ILE A 66 -13.43 -0.71 26.06
N ASP A 67 -13.17 -2.00 26.21
CA ASP A 67 -13.31 -2.69 27.50
C ASP A 67 -12.34 -2.13 28.56
N PRO A 68 -11.04 -1.93 28.26
CA PRO A 68 -10.13 -1.32 29.23
C PRO A 68 -10.51 0.11 29.59
N MET A 69 -11.10 0.89 28.68
CA MET A 69 -11.59 2.24 28.99
C MET A 69 -12.76 2.25 29.98
N LEU A 70 -13.50 1.14 30.09
CA LEU A 70 -14.59 0.95 31.04
C LEU A 70 -14.15 0.26 32.34
N ALA A 71 -12.95 -0.34 32.36
CA ALA A 71 -12.38 -1.02 33.51
C ALA A 71 -11.90 -0.05 34.60
N GLY A 72 -11.52 -0.61 35.75
CA GLY A 72 -10.88 0.14 36.84
C GLY A 72 -9.54 0.76 36.40
N ALA A 73 -9.08 1.78 37.13
CA ALA A 73 -7.90 2.55 36.76
C ALA A 73 -6.64 1.69 36.55
N ASP A 74 -6.40 0.71 37.43
CA ASP A 74 -5.20 -0.13 37.37
C ASP A 74 -5.17 -1.03 36.12
N GLU A 75 -6.29 -1.67 35.81
CA GLU A 75 -6.43 -2.52 34.62
C GLU A 75 -6.37 -1.69 33.34
N ARG A 76 -7.09 -0.56 33.32
CA ARG A 76 -7.07 0.39 32.20
C ARG A 76 -5.66 0.81 31.86
N ASP A 77 -4.92 1.31 32.85
CA ASP A 77 -3.59 1.90 32.63
C ASP A 77 -2.59 0.82 32.18
N MET A 78 -2.69 -0.39 32.73
CA MET A 78 -1.87 -1.53 32.32
C MET A 78 -2.15 -1.96 30.88
N VAL A 79 -3.42 -2.21 30.53
CA VAL A 79 -3.80 -2.78 29.23
C VAL A 79 -3.63 -1.74 28.11
N LEU A 80 -4.10 -0.50 28.32
CA LEU A 80 -3.94 0.56 27.33
C LEU A 80 -2.47 0.95 27.13
N GLY A 81 -1.70 0.98 28.22
CA GLY A 81 -0.25 1.19 28.17
C GLY A 81 0.47 0.11 27.36
N ALA A 82 0.08 -1.15 27.52
CA ALA A 82 0.61 -2.26 26.72
C ALA A 82 0.24 -2.15 25.23
N MET A 83 -0.98 -1.70 24.91
CA MET A 83 -1.41 -1.49 23.52
C MET A 83 -0.57 -0.44 22.80
N VAL A 84 -0.39 0.75 23.39
CA VAL A 84 0.41 1.83 22.77
C VAL A 84 1.90 1.46 22.68
N SER A 85 2.42 0.75 23.69
CA SER A 85 3.80 0.25 23.68
C SER A 85 4.00 -0.80 22.59
N ALA A 86 3.06 -1.74 22.43
CA ALA A 86 3.11 -2.74 21.38
C ALA A 86 3.00 -2.13 19.99
N ALA A 87 2.19 -1.08 19.81
CA ALA A 87 2.09 -0.36 18.55
C ALA A 87 3.46 0.18 18.09
N LYS A 88 4.20 0.82 19.00
CA LYS A 88 5.55 1.33 18.73
C LYS A 88 6.61 0.24 18.61
N ALA A 89 6.57 -0.79 19.44
CA ALA A 89 7.55 -1.87 19.42
C ALA A 89 7.45 -2.75 18.16
N LYS A 90 6.22 -2.99 17.67
CA LYS A 90 5.97 -3.83 16.48
C LYS A 90 6.10 -3.06 15.16
N ASN A 91 6.05 -1.73 15.18
CA ASN A 91 6.08 -0.89 13.98
C ASN A 91 7.17 0.18 14.09
N LYS A 92 8.28 0.01 13.36
CA LYS A 92 9.45 0.89 13.42
C LYS A 92 9.20 2.33 12.96
N ASP A 93 8.15 2.54 12.19
CA ASP A 93 7.71 3.83 11.64
C ASP A 93 6.72 4.56 12.54
N VAL A 94 6.23 3.94 13.62
CA VAL A 94 5.38 4.61 14.61
C VAL A 94 6.25 5.45 15.54
N LEU A 95 6.05 6.76 15.49
CA LEU A 95 6.75 7.76 16.31
C LEU A 95 6.14 7.85 17.71
N TYR A 96 4.80 7.91 17.76
CA TYR A 96 4.02 7.94 19.00
C TYR A 96 2.68 7.23 18.81
N ALA A 97 2.10 6.80 19.92
CA ALA A 97 0.72 6.38 20.02
C ALA A 97 0.15 6.88 21.35
N THR A 98 -1.01 7.52 21.30
CA THR A 98 -1.64 8.20 22.42
C THR A 98 -3.11 7.83 22.47
N ILE A 99 -3.63 7.52 23.66
CA ILE A 99 -5.04 7.27 23.91
C ILE A 99 -5.55 8.34 24.87
N THR A 100 -6.66 8.95 24.49
CA THR A 100 -7.29 10.04 25.23
C THR A 100 -8.75 9.72 25.53
N THR A 101 -9.24 10.25 26.65
CA THR A 101 -10.68 10.24 26.97
C THR A 101 -11.44 11.27 26.15
N LYS A 102 -12.78 11.22 26.18
CA LYS A 102 -13.66 12.24 25.58
C LYS A 102 -13.33 13.68 26.04
N LYS A 103 -12.75 13.85 27.23
CA LYS A 103 -12.35 15.16 27.78
C LYS A 103 -10.93 15.58 27.35
N GLY A 104 -10.24 14.78 26.54
CA GLY A 104 -8.87 15.00 26.12
C GLY A 104 -7.82 14.60 27.16
N LEU A 105 -8.18 13.96 28.28
CA LEU A 105 -7.19 13.44 29.23
C LEU A 105 -6.43 12.25 28.63
N ILE A 106 -5.10 12.28 28.65
CA ILE A 106 -4.25 11.19 28.18
C ILE A 106 -4.26 10.07 29.23
N VAL A 107 -4.73 8.89 28.83
CA VAL A 107 -4.78 7.68 29.67
C VAL A 107 -3.69 6.68 29.33
N ALA A 108 -3.18 6.71 28.11
CA ALA A 108 -2.01 5.94 27.71
C ALA A 108 -1.22 6.70 26.64
N ASP A 109 0.10 6.66 26.73
CA ASP A 109 0.99 7.24 25.74
C ASP A 109 2.29 6.44 25.69
N THR A 110 2.90 6.40 24.50
CA THR A 110 4.27 5.93 24.32
C THR A 110 5.32 6.71 25.13
N ASP A 111 5.08 7.98 25.43
CA ASP A 111 5.79 8.79 26.41
C ASP A 111 5.04 8.77 27.74
N LYS A 112 5.53 7.96 28.69
CA LYS A 112 4.92 7.82 30.02
C LYS A 112 4.77 9.15 30.76
N GLY A 113 5.61 10.15 30.46
CA GLY A 113 5.52 11.48 31.07
C GLY A 113 4.32 12.32 30.60
N ALA A 114 3.60 11.89 29.56
CA ALA A 114 2.41 12.54 29.04
C ALA A 114 1.11 12.05 29.71
N ILE A 115 1.14 10.88 30.35
CA ILE A 115 -0.04 10.29 31.00
C ILE A 115 -0.57 11.20 32.11
N GLY A 116 -1.89 11.38 32.16
CA GLY A 116 -2.57 12.26 33.11
C GLY A 116 -2.58 13.74 32.72
N LYS A 117 -1.95 14.12 31.61
CA LYS A 117 -2.03 15.48 31.05
C LYS A 117 -3.17 15.59 30.06
N THR A 118 -3.63 16.82 29.81
CA THR A 118 -4.57 17.11 28.71
C THR A 118 -3.82 17.06 27.39
N TYR A 119 -4.36 16.32 26.43
CA TYR A 119 -3.86 16.26 25.07
C TYR A 119 -4.03 17.62 24.38
N SER A 120 -2.93 18.16 23.90
CA SER A 120 -2.93 19.33 23.04
C SER A 120 -2.79 18.85 21.60
N LEU A 121 -3.72 19.27 20.74
CA LEU A 121 -3.58 19.04 19.31
C LEU A 121 -2.27 19.67 18.80
N PRO A 122 -1.49 18.96 17.98
CA PRO A 122 -0.32 19.53 17.33
C PRO A 122 -0.69 20.75 16.49
N GLU A 123 0.26 21.67 16.32
CA GLU A 123 0.05 22.86 15.51
C GLU A 123 -0.36 22.50 14.07
N GLY A 124 -1.42 23.13 13.57
CA GLY A 124 -1.99 22.84 12.25
C GLY A 124 -2.84 21.56 12.15
N ALA A 125 -2.95 20.78 13.24
CA ALA A 125 -3.79 19.59 13.27
C ALA A 125 -5.27 19.94 13.37
N LYS A 126 -6.10 19.23 12.59
CA LYS A 126 -7.55 19.32 12.68
C LYS A 126 -8.05 18.34 13.75
N PRO A 127 -9.04 18.73 14.57
CA PRO A 127 -9.65 17.80 15.51
C PRO A 127 -10.43 16.72 14.76
N LEU A 128 -10.47 15.51 15.32
CA LEU A 128 -11.29 14.41 14.81
C LEU A 128 -12.78 14.79 14.76
N GLY A 129 -13.26 15.51 15.77
CA GLY A 129 -14.63 16.04 15.82
C GLY A 129 -15.68 14.94 15.86
N VAL A 130 -16.62 14.97 14.92
CA VAL A 130 -17.69 13.95 14.78
C VAL A 130 -17.28 12.75 13.92
N LYS A 131 -16.10 12.81 13.28
CA LYS A 131 -15.62 11.72 12.42
C LYS A 131 -15.18 10.55 13.28
N THR A 132 -15.31 9.35 12.73
CA THR A 132 -14.79 8.12 13.35
C THR A 132 -13.29 7.96 13.12
N GLU A 133 -12.77 8.54 12.05
CA GLU A 133 -11.35 8.46 11.68
C GLU A 133 -10.91 9.73 10.93
N LEU A 134 -9.67 10.15 11.15
CA LEU A 134 -9.02 11.26 10.45
C LEU A 134 -7.54 10.96 10.27
N ALA A 135 -7.06 10.98 9.03
CA ALA A 135 -5.63 10.92 8.72
C ALA A 135 -5.19 12.28 8.16
N GLN A 136 -4.07 12.80 8.64
CA GLN A 136 -3.53 14.10 8.25
C GLN A 136 -2.01 14.10 8.27
N THR A 137 -1.40 14.90 7.39
CA THR A 137 0.05 15.11 7.37
C THR A 137 0.38 16.35 8.19
N LEU A 138 1.32 16.21 9.12
CA LEU A 138 1.74 17.25 10.05
C LEU A 138 3.26 17.41 10.01
N LYS A 139 3.71 18.57 10.49
CA LYS A 139 5.12 18.92 10.62
C LYS A 139 5.42 19.32 12.06
N SER A 140 6.49 18.78 12.61
CA SER A 140 6.96 19.12 13.95
C SER A 140 8.46 19.36 13.93
N ALA A 141 8.91 20.38 14.67
CA ALA A 141 10.33 20.61 14.89
C ALA A 141 11.04 19.42 15.57
N LYS A 142 10.31 18.64 16.38
CA LYS A 142 10.84 17.48 17.13
C LYS A 142 10.77 16.18 16.33
N LEU A 143 9.70 15.98 15.55
CA LEU A 143 9.41 14.70 14.89
C LEU A 143 9.61 14.72 13.37
N GLY A 144 9.89 15.88 12.77
CA GLY A 144 9.94 16.05 11.32
C GLY A 144 8.54 16.03 10.70
N ASP A 145 8.46 15.59 9.44
CA ASP A 145 7.19 15.38 8.75
C ASP A 145 6.63 13.99 9.13
N TYR A 146 5.36 13.93 9.52
CA TYR A 146 4.71 12.71 9.98
C TYR A 146 3.22 12.70 9.62
N TYR A 147 2.65 11.50 9.52
CA TYR A 147 1.21 11.30 9.40
C TYR A 147 0.62 11.06 10.77
N ASP A 148 -0.33 11.88 11.17
CA ASP A 148 -1.15 11.65 12.35
C ASP A 148 -2.46 10.98 11.91
N VAL A 149 -2.76 9.84 12.53
CA VAL A 149 -4.00 9.11 12.32
C VAL A 149 -4.76 9.05 13.63
N ALA A 150 -5.89 9.75 13.66
CA ALA A 150 -6.83 9.77 14.77
C ALA A 150 -7.99 8.80 14.49
N ALA A 151 -8.34 7.98 15.49
CA ALA A 151 -9.48 7.07 15.45
C ALA A 151 -10.32 7.21 16.73
N GLY A 152 -11.64 7.30 16.59
CA GLY A 152 -12.56 7.39 17.72
C GLY A 152 -12.73 6.04 18.42
N ILE A 153 -12.71 6.05 19.74
CA ILE A 153 -13.14 4.92 20.58
C ILE A 153 -14.64 5.06 20.77
N MET A 154 -15.41 4.17 20.17
CA MET A 154 -16.87 4.26 20.08
C MET A 154 -17.53 3.17 20.94
N LEU A 155 -18.38 3.56 21.88
CA LEU A 155 -19.30 2.67 22.58
C LEU A 155 -20.68 2.83 21.96
N GLY A 156 -21.05 1.89 21.08
CA GLY A 156 -22.19 2.07 20.17
C GLY A 156 -21.96 3.31 19.28
N GLU A 157 -22.88 4.27 19.32
CA GLU A 157 -22.75 5.54 18.59
C GLU A 157 -22.06 6.65 19.41
N THR A 158 -21.70 6.38 20.67
CA THR A 158 -21.11 7.39 21.56
C THR A 158 -19.59 7.31 21.54
N LYS A 159 -18.91 8.41 21.16
CA LYS A 159 -17.45 8.52 21.32
C LYS A 159 -17.06 8.70 22.78
N ILE A 160 -16.30 7.76 23.33
CA ILE A 160 -15.80 7.77 24.71
C ILE A 160 -14.32 8.18 24.80
N GLY A 161 -13.60 8.19 23.68
CA GLY A 161 -12.19 8.58 23.61
C GLY A 161 -11.66 8.64 22.18
N GLU A 162 -10.38 8.90 22.05
CA GLU A 162 -9.68 8.97 20.77
C GLU A 162 -8.29 8.34 20.89
N VAL A 163 -7.88 7.65 19.84
CA VAL A 163 -6.52 7.14 19.63
C VAL A 163 -5.85 8.01 18.58
N HIS A 164 -4.62 8.44 18.84
CA HIS A 164 -3.78 9.19 17.90
C HIS A 164 -2.50 8.40 17.67
N VAL A 165 -2.16 8.12 16.41
CA VAL A 165 -0.95 7.38 16.03
C VAL A 165 -0.16 8.22 15.03
N GLY A 166 1.05 8.60 15.41
CA GLY A 166 1.98 9.31 14.54
C GLY A 166 2.90 8.33 13.80
N LEU A 167 2.91 8.36 12.47
CA LEU A 167 3.80 7.58 11.61
C LEU A 167 4.79 8.49 10.88
N LYS A 168 6.05 8.08 10.76
CA LYS A 168 7.06 8.82 10.01
C LYS A 168 6.62 8.99 8.54
N ALA A 169 6.64 10.21 8.02
CA ALA A 169 6.46 10.41 6.59
C ALA A 169 7.67 9.83 5.84
N GLY A 170 7.44 9.14 4.72
CA GLY A 170 8.54 8.70 3.88
C GLY A 170 9.36 9.90 3.39
N GLU A 171 10.65 9.71 3.17
CA GLU A 171 11.43 10.70 2.42
C GLU A 171 10.82 10.80 1.01
N GLU A 172 10.48 12.02 0.62
CA GLU A 172 10.13 12.33 -0.76
C GLU A 172 11.35 11.96 -1.62
N PRO A 173 11.23 11.04 -2.59
CA PRO A 173 12.38 10.66 -3.39
C PRO A 173 12.91 11.93 -4.06
N PRO A 174 14.25 12.14 -4.10
CA PRO A 174 14.81 13.27 -4.82
C PRO A 174 14.25 13.25 -6.25
N PRO A 175 13.92 14.41 -6.85
CA PRO A 175 13.35 14.45 -8.18
C PRO A 175 14.25 13.64 -9.11
N ALA A 176 13.73 12.52 -9.61
CA ALA A 176 14.49 11.61 -10.45
C ALA A 176 15.03 12.43 -11.63
N ALA A 177 16.35 12.44 -11.79
CA ALA A 177 16.95 12.98 -13.00
C ALA A 177 16.33 12.21 -14.16
N ALA A 178 15.58 12.91 -15.01
CA ALA A 178 14.89 12.30 -16.15
C ALA A 178 15.86 11.34 -16.85
N PRO A 179 15.45 10.10 -17.16
CA PRO A 179 16.34 9.14 -17.80
C PRO A 179 16.87 9.80 -19.07
N SER A 180 18.18 10.04 -19.10
CA SER A 180 18.84 10.60 -20.28
C SER A 180 18.81 9.54 -21.37
N VAL A 181 17.70 9.49 -22.12
CA VAL A 181 17.66 8.74 -23.38
C VAL A 181 18.74 9.35 -24.24
N SER A 182 19.82 8.58 -24.43
CA SER A 182 20.97 9.06 -25.18
C SER A 182 20.49 9.46 -26.56
N LYS A 183 20.99 10.59 -27.09
CA LYS A 183 20.62 11.08 -28.43
C LYS A 183 20.72 9.99 -29.50
N LYS A 184 21.57 8.98 -29.28
CA LYS A 184 21.74 7.79 -30.12
C LYS A 184 20.45 6.95 -30.24
N TRP A 185 19.72 6.71 -29.16
CA TRP A 185 18.48 5.91 -29.21
C TRP A 185 17.34 6.63 -29.93
N ILE A 186 17.24 7.94 -29.76
CA ILE A 186 16.29 8.77 -30.51
C ILE A 186 16.65 8.74 -32.01
N LEU A 187 17.94 8.80 -32.34
CA LEU A 187 18.42 8.73 -33.72
C LEU A 187 18.17 7.35 -34.34
N ILE A 188 18.33 6.26 -33.57
CA ILE A 188 18.02 4.90 -34.01
C ILE A 188 16.53 4.74 -34.29
N ALA A 189 15.66 5.20 -33.38
CA ALA A 189 14.20 5.17 -33.59
C ALA A 189 13.78 6.01 -34.81
N PHE A 190 14.43 7.15 -35.03
CA PHE A 190 14.22 7.99 -36.21
C PHE A 190 14.63 7.28 -37.52
N VAL A 191 15.81 6.67 -37.55
CA VAL A 191 16.29 5.91 -38.72
C VAL A 191 15.37 4.72 -39.00
N LEU A 192 14.97 3.96 -37.98
CA LEU A 192 14.04 2.83 -38.14
C LEU A 192 12.65 3.28 -38.63
N GLY A 193 12.14 4.42 -38.14
CA GLY A 193 10.88 4.99 -38.60
C GLY A 193 10.93 5.42 -40.07
N VAL A 194 12.00 6.10 -40.48
CA VAL A 194 12.19 6.53 -41.88
C VAL A 194 12.33 5.32 -42.80
N VAL A 195 13.11 4.31 -42.42
CA VAL A 195 13.29 3.07 -43.19
C VAL A 195 11.98 2.28 -43.28
N GLY A 196 11.19 2.25 -42.20
CA GLY A 196 9.88 1.60 -42.18
C GLY A 196 8.88 2.26 -43.14
N VAL A 197 8.80 3.59 -43.14
CA VAL A 197 7.94 4.34 -44.07
C VAL A 197 8.42 4.19 -45.53
N PHE A 198 9.73 4.16 -45.76
CA PHE A 198 10.30 3.88 -47.09
C PHE A 198 10.00 2.45 -47.57
N ALA A 199 10.09 1.45 -46.70
CA ALA A 199 9.78 0.06 -47.03
C ALA A 199 8.28 -0.12 -47.40
N ILE A 200 7.37 0.50 -46.63
CA ILE A 200 5.92 0.42 -46.88
C ILE A 200 5.53 1.17 -48.17
N SER A 201 6.16 2.32 -48.43
CA SER A 201 5.91 3.10 -49.65
C SER A 201 6.45 2.44 -50.92
N MET A 202 7.57 1.71 -50.84
CA MET A 202 8.08 0.88 -51.95
C MET A 202 7.19 -0.34 -52.22
N PHE A 203 6.60 -0.95 -51.18
CA PHE A 203 5.74 -2.12 -51.37
C PHE A 203 4.38 -1.79 -52.02
N SER A 204 3.95 -0.52 -52.00
CA SER A 204 2.66 -0.08 -52.52
C SER A 204 2.66 0.22 -54.04
N HIS A 205 3.83 0.32 -54.67
CA HIS A 205 3.96 0.59 -56.11
C HIS A 205 4.90 -0.45 -56.74
N GLY A 206 4.31 -1.51 -57.28
CA GLY A 206 5.01 -2.69 -57.78
C GLY A 206 6.26 -2.38 -58.62
N ALA A 207 7.42 -2.69 -58.05
CA ALA A 207 8.67 -2.85 -58.77
C ALA A 207 9.43 -4.03 -58.15
N THR A 208 9.43 -5.16 -58.86
CA THR A 208 10.31 -6.29 -58.60
C THR A 208 11.76 -5.89 -58.89
N ALA A 209 12.64 -5.88 -57.87
CA ALA A 209 14.09 -6.06 -58.02
C ALA A 209 14.72 -6.39 -56.65
N PRO A 210 15.92 -6.99 -56.64
CA PRO A 210 16.18 -8.36 -56.21
C PRO A 210 16.44 -8.50 -54.71
N ALA A 211 16.23 -9.73 -54.23
CA ALA A 211 16.78 -10.21 -52.98
C ALA A 211 18.32 -10.17 -53.03
N SER A 212 18.91 -9.07 -52.55
CA SER A 212 20.35 -8.97 -52.31
C SER A 212 20.58 -8.04 -51.11
N GLY A 213 20.85 -8.62 -49.94
CA GLY A 213 21.46 -7.89 -48.83
C GLY A 213 20.73 -7.89 -47.49
N VAL A 214 20.17 -9.03 -47.04
CA VAL A 214 20.03 -9.28 -45.60
C VAL A 214 20.94 -10.44 -45.22
N SER A 215 22.20 -10.11 -44.98
CA SER A 215 23.11 -10.84 -44.11
C SER A 215 23.78 -9.73 -43.30
N VAL A 216 23.64 -9.63 -41.98
CA VAL A 216 23.88 -10.66 -40.98
C VAL A 216 23.04 -10.28 -39.75
N VAL A 217 22.02 -11.07 -39.40
CA VAL A 217 21.65 -11.18 -37.98
C VAL A 217 22.77 -11.99 -37.36
N ASN A 218 23.58 -11.34 -36.53
CA ASN A 218 24.74 -11.96 -35.92
C ASN A 218 24.25 -13.14 -35.08
N ALA A 219 24.75 -14.35 -35.33
CA ALA A 219 24.33 -15.56 -34.62
C ALA A 219 24.50 -15.40 -33.09
N SER A 220 25.44 -14.54 -32.66
CA SER A 220 25.63 -14.16 -31.28
C SER A 220 24.43 -13.45 -30.63
N THR A 221 23.66 -12.66 -31.39
CA THR A 221 22.48 -11.94 -30.86
C THR A 221 21.26 -12.87 -30.72
N ILE A 222 21.17 -13.92 -31.55
CA ILE A 222 20.12 -14.94 -31.41
C ILE A 222 20.41 -15.88 -30.23
N GLU A 223 21.68 -16.22 -29.98
CA GLU A 223 22.04 -16.99 -28.78
C GLU A 223 21.88 -16.19 -27.49
N GLU A 224 22.21 -14.90 -27.49
CA GLU A 224 22.02 -14.01 -26.33
C GLU A 224 20.53 -13.88 -25.97
N LEU A 225 19.65 -13.71 -26.97
CA LEU A 225 18.20 -13.66 -26.76
C LEU A 225 17.60 -15.00 -26.31
N LYS A 226 18.12 -16.14 -26.79
CA LYS A 226 17.70 -17.47 -26.32
C LYS A 226 18.13 -17.72 -24.87
N GLY A 227 19.34 -17.31 -24.50
CA GLY A 227 19.81 -17.39 -23.11
C GLY A 227 18.95 -16.52 -22.18
N GLU A 228 18.58 -15.32 -22.62
CA GLU A 228 17.72 -14.43 -21.83
C GLU A 228 16.29 -15.00 -21.67
N GLU A 229 15.71 -15.59 -22.72
CA GLU A 229 14.41 -16.26 -22.67
C GLU A 229 14.42 -17.48 -21.71
N GLU A 230 15.48 -18.28 -21.71
CA GLU A 230 15.62 -19.43 -20.80
C GLU A 230 15.74 -18.97 -19.34
N THR A 231 16.46 -17.89 -19.06
CA THR A 231 16.54 -17.32 -17.71
C THR A 231 15.22 -16.72 -17.24
N LEU A 232 14.45 -16.11 -18.15
CA LEU A 232 13.12 -15.57 -17.85
C LEU A 232 12.11 -16.68 -17.59
N MET A 233 12.10 -17.73 -18.41
CA MET A 233 11.29 -18.93 -18.20
C MET A 233 11.59 -19.58 -16.85
N LYS A 234 12.87 -19.69 -16.47
CA LYS A 234 13.29 -20.21 -15.17
C LYS A 234 12.78 -19.34 -14.01
N ARG A 235 12.92 -18.02 -14.11
CA ARG A 235 12.40 -17.07 -13.10
C ARG A 235 10.89 -17.12 -12.96
N VAL A 236 10.15 -17.29 -14.07
CA VAL A 236 8.69 -17.44 -14.05
C VAL A 236 8.29 -18.77 -13.41
N ALA A 237 9.01 -19.86 -13.70
CA ALA A 237 8.76 -21.16 -13.08
C ALA A 237 9.04 -21.15 -11.57
N ASP A 238 10.14 -20.51 -11.14
CA ASP A 238 10.49 -20.36 -9.72
C ASP A 238 9.47 -19.46 -9.00
N ALA A 239 9.04 -18.35 -9.62
CA ALA A 239 8.00 -17.49 -9.06
C ALA A 239 6.66 -18.23 -8.90
N LYS A 240 6.30 -19.11 -9.85
CA LYS A 240 5.08 -19.91 -9.76
C LYS A 240 5.13 -20.96 -8.65
N ARG A 241 6.30 -21.59 -8.44
CA ARG A 241 6.52 -22.50 -7.30
C ARG A 241 6.45 -21.77 -5.96
N ASP A 242 6.97 -20.54 -5.90
CA ASP A 242 6.88 -19.71 -4.70
C ASP A 242 5.43 -19.31 -4.38
N GLU A 243 4.61 -19.02 -5.40
CA GLU A 243 3.18 -18.76 -5.21
C GLU A 243 2.43 -20.00 -4.70
N GLU A 244 2.71 -21.19 -5.24
CA GLU A 244 2.11 -22.45 -4.78
C GLU A 244 2.52 -22.75 -3.33
N SER A 245 3.80 -22.60 -2.98
CA SER A 245 4.28 -22.76 -1.61
C SER A 245 3.62 -21.79 -0.63
N ARG A 246 3.40 -20.53 -1.05
CA ARG A 246 2.69 -19.53 -0.23
C ARG A 246 1.22 -19.88 -0.07
N ARG A 247 0.56 -20.40 -1.11
CA ARG A 247 -0.83 -20.86 -1.02
C ARG A 247 -0.99 -22.03 -0.07
N GLU A 248 -0.11 -23.03 -0.13
CA GLU A 248 -0.13 -24.16 0.80
C GLU A 248 0.06 -23.71 2.26
N LYS A 249 1.00 -22.78 2.50
CA LYS A 249 1.19 -22.19 3.85
C LYS A 249 -0.04 -21.41 4.31
N LEU A 250 -0.71 -20.71 3.40
CA LEU A 250 -1.93 -19.96 3.71
C LEU A 250 -3.10 -20.91 4.06
N GLU A 251 -3.22 -22.04 3.37
CA GLU A 251 -4.22 -23.06 3.68
C GLU A 251 -3.93 -23.78 5.00
N ALA A 252 -2.66 -24.08 5.28
CA ALA A 252 -2.25 -24.64 6.56
C ALA A 252 -2.57 -23.69 7.73
N LEU A 253 -2.23 -22.40 7.60
CA LEU A 253 -2.57 -21.39 8.59
C LEU A 253 -4.08 -21.24 8.79
N LYS A 254 -4.88 -21.31 7.72
CA LYS A 254 -6.35 -21.28 7.82
C LYS A 254 -6.91 -22.48 8.59
N ARG A 255 -6.33 -23.67 8.41
CA ARG A 255 -6.72 -24.87 9.19
C ARG A 255 -6.35 -24.72 10.66
N GLU A 256 -5.14 -24.27 10.96
CA GLU A 256 -4.72 -24.02 12.35
C GLU A 256 -5.62 -22.98 13.04
N LEU A 257 -5.98 -21.89 12.34
CA LEU A 257 -6.93 -20.90 12.85
C LEU A 257 -8.32 -21.50 13.14
N GLY A 258 -8.80 -22.41 12.29
CA GLY A 258 -10.05 -23.14 12.50
C GLY A 258 -10.02 -24.04 13.74
N ASP A 259 -8.94 -24.79 13.91
CA ASP A 259 -8.75 -25.67 15.07
C ASP A 259 -8.64 -24.87 16.38
N ILE A 260 -7.90 -23.75 16.36
CA ILE A 260 -7.80 -22.85 17.51
C ILE A 260 -9.16 -22.26 17.87
N THR A 261 -9.94 -21.83 16.87
CA THR A 261 -11.29 -21.30 17.09
C THR A 261 -12.20 -22.35 17.75
N THR A 262 -12.12 -23.60 17.26
CA THR A 262 -12.88 -24.73 17.83
C THR A 262 -12.46 -25.02 19.27
N GLN A 263 -11.16 -25.00 19.58
CA GLN A 263 -10.66 -25.20 20.94
C GLN A 263 -11.05 -24.07 21.89
N VAL A 264 -11.00 -22.81 21.45
CA VAL A 264 -11.43 -21.66 22.25
C VAL A 264 -12.91 -21.78 22.57
N GLN A 265 -13.75 -22.16 21.59
CA GLN A 265 -15.18 -22.31 21.80
C GLN A 265 -15.52 -23.51 22.70
N ALA A 266 -14.80 -24.63 22.56
CA ALA A 266 -14.92 -25.76 23.48
C ALA A 266 -14.59 -25.37 24.92
N ARG A 267 -13.48 -24.65 25.14
CA ARG A 267 -13.12 -24.15 26.49
C ARG A 267 -14.12 -23.13 27.04
N GLN A 268 -14.67 -22.25 26.20
CA GLN A 268 -15.72 -21.33 26.64
C GLN A 268 -16.98 -22.08 27.08
N ASN A 269 -17.36 -23.14 26.36
CA ASN A 269 -18.49 -23.98 26.74
C ASN A 269 -18.22 -24.79 28.03
N GLU A 270 -17.00 -25.32 28.21
CA GLU A 270 -16.59 -25.98 29.47
C GLU A 270 -16.61 -25.01 30.66
N LEU A 271 -16.13 -23.77 30.48
CA LEU A 271 -16.17 -22.74 31.51
C LEU A 271 -17.60 -22.32 31.84
N ALA A 272 -18.49 -22.24 30.86
CA ALA A 272 -19.91 -21.98 31.08
C ALA A 272 -20.62 -23.12 31.84
N GLN A 273 -20.23 -24.37 31.57
CA GLN A 273 -20.73 -25.54 32.31
C GLN A 273 -20.18 -25.60 33.75
N MET A 274 -18.90 -25.26 33.96
CA MET A 274 -18.33 -25.17 35.33
C MET A 274 -18.94 -24.01 36.14
N GLY A 275 -19.23 -22.87 35.50
CA GLY A 275 -19.90 -21.74 36.15
C GLY A 275 -21.36 -22.00 36.55
N THR A 276 -22.05 -22.92 35.85
CA THR A 276 -23.43 -23.30 36.18
C THR A 276 -23.51 -24.38 37.27
N ILE A 277 -22.48 -25.23 37.43
CA ILE A 277 -22.42 -26.24 38.49
C ILE A 277 -22.08 -25.61 39.87
N SER A 278 -21.37 -24.48 39.91
CA SER A 278 -20.97 -23.85 41.18
C SER A 278 -22.08 -23.10 41.93
N THR A 279 -23.23 -22.82 41.31
CA THR A 279 -24.32 -22.03 41.95
C THR A 279 -25.48 -22.87 42.43
N THR A 280 -25.61 -24.13 41.97
CA THR A 280 -26.69 -25.04 42.39
C THR A 280 -26.35 -25.83 43.66
N GLY A 281 -25.07 -26.14 43.92
CA GLY A 281 -24.65 -26.91 45.10
C GLY A 281 -24.51 -26.13 46.41
N VAL A 282 -24.39 -24.79 46.35
CA VAL A 282 -24.22 -23.95 47.55
C VAL A 282 -25.56 -23.58 48.20
N GLY A 283 -26.65 -23.54 47.42
CA GLY A 283 -28.00 -23.21 47.92
C GLY A 283 -28.60 -24.30 48.79
N GLU A 284 -28.45 -25.58 48.43
CA GLU A 284 -29.06 -26.70 49.16
C GLU A 284 -28.39 -26.96 50.52
N GLY A 285 -27.08 -26.72 50.66
CA GLY A 285 -26.37 -26.85 51.93
C GLY A 285 -26.74 -25.78 52.97
N LEU A 286 -27.08 -24.56 52.51
CA LEU A 286 -27.45 -23.45 53.37
C LEU A 286 -28.88 -23.59 53.92
N ASP A 287 -29.81 -24.16 53.14
CA ASP A 287 -31.17 -24.43 53.60
C ASP A 287 -31.24 -25.62 54.56
N ALA A 288 -30.36 -26.61 54.43
CA ALA A 288 -30.22 -27.70 55.40
C ALA A 288 -29.73 -27.20 56.77
N LEU A 289 -28.69 -26.36 56.79
CA LEU A 289 -28.17 -25.74 58.02
C LEU A 289 -29.18 -24.80 58.70
N ARG A 290 -30.01 -24.11 57.91
CA ARG A 290 -31.06 -23.22 58.43
C ARG A 290 -32.24 -23.96 59.06
N LYS A 291 -32.53 -25.20 58.62
CA LYS A 291 -33.54 -26.06 59.24
C LYS A 291 -33.06 -26.67 60.56
N GLU A 292 -31.77 -26.99 60.65
CA GLU A 292 -31.19 -27.59 61.85
C GLU A 292 -31.06 -26.57 63.00
N ALA A 293 -30.73 -25.31 62.68
CA ALA A 293 -30.66 -24.22 63.66
C ALA A 293 -32.03 -23.75 64.22
N LYS A 294 -33.15 -24.23 63.66
CA LYS A 294 -34.51 -23.90 64.13
C LYS A 294 -35.09 -24.91 65.13
N ASN A 295 -34.39 -26.04 65.33
CA ASN A 295 -34.78 -27.11 66.24
C ASN A 295 -33.88 -27.20 67.49
N LEU A 296 -33.00 -26.20 67.68
CA LEU A 296 -32.26 -25.92 68.91
C LEU A 296 -32.87 -24.67 69.58
#